data_AF-A0A367F9H0-F1
#
_entry.id   AF-A0A367F9H0-F1
#
_cell.length_a   1.000
_cell.length_b   1.000
_cell.length_c   1.000
_cell.angle_alpha   90.00
_cell.angle_beta   90.00
_cell.angle_gamma   90.00
#
_symmetry.space_group_name_H-M   'P 1'
#
loop_
_entity.id
_entity.type
_entity.pdbx_description
1 polymer ?
#
loop_
_entity_poly.entity_id
_entity_poly.type
_entity_poly.pdbx_seq_one_letter_code
_entity_poly.pdbx_strand_id
1 'polypeptide(L)'
;MYLHTLDQYLTRFPGRFALVVYTPPPRSPAEEPLWAALERGLGLNGPVVRGDRLRLTPEGFAPIEGVADYVAPKFLGVRAGDGLYRFIEGSKATIVIGHHIFSDDIDPADNERAWLDWLAGVFGHGDPHDER
;
A
#
# COMPACT_ATOMS: atom_id res chain seq x y z
N MET A 1 -2.54 13.73 2.08
CA MET A 1 -2.09 12.52 2.79
C MET A 1 -1.05 12.84 3.87
N TYR A 2 0.11 13.43 3.55
CA TYR A 2 1.22 13.60 4.51
C TYR A 2 0.85 14.21 5.89
N LEU A 3 0.25 15.41 5.93
CA LEU A 3 -0.15 16.03 7.20
C LEU A 3 -1.22 15.23 7.94
N HIS A 4 -2.09 14.53 7.22
CA HIS A 4 -3.08 13.65 7.82
C HIS A 4 -2.43 12.40 8.42
N THR A 5 -1.45 11.80 7.75
CA THR A 5 -0.65 10.70 8.29
C THR A 5 0.06 11.13 9.58
N LEU A 6 0.63 12.34 9.61
CA LEU A 6 1.29 12.88 10.80
C LEU A 6 0.31 13.05 11.97
N ASP A 7 -0.87 13.62 11.73
CA ASP A 7 -1.93 13.76 12.74
C ASP A 7 -2.34 12.40 13.34
N GLN A 8 -2.60 11.40 12.49
CA GLN A 8 -2.96 10.07 12.94
C GLN A 8 -1.83 9.39 13.71
N TYR A 9 -0.59 9.54 13.26
CA TYR A 9 0.59 9.02 13.94
C TYR A 9 0.73 9.60 15.35
N LEU A 10 0.74 10.94 15.48
CA LEU A 10 0.90 11.62 16.77
C LEU A 10 -0.26 11.34 17.72
N THR A 11 -1.48 11.18 17.20
CA THR A 11 -2.68 10.96 18.03
C THR A 11 -2.82 9.52 18.50
N ARG A 12 -2.35 8.53 17.73
CA ARG A 12 -2.67 7.11 17.95
C ARG A 12 -1.46 6.22 18.21
N PHE A 13 -0.27 6.61 17.77
CA PHE A 13 0.92 5.76 17.80
C PHE A 13 2.18 6.53 18.19
N PRO A 14 2.17 7.30 19.30
CA PRO A 14 3.33 8.10 19.68
C PRO A 14 4.58 7.22 19.91
N GLY A 15 5.70 7.59 19.27
CA GLY A 15 7.02 7.00 19.54
C GLY A 15 7.41 5.78 18.70
N ARG A 16 6.78 5.57 17.54
CA ARG A 16 7.02 4.40 16.67
C ARG A 16 7.45 4.79 15.24
N PHE A 17 8.34 4.02 14.60
CA PHE A 17 8.94 4.41 13.30
C PHE A 17 8.21 3.82 12.08
N ALA A 18 8.42 4.43 10.91
CA ALA A 18 7.76 4.09 9.67
C ALA A 18 8.72 3.53 8.63
N LEU A 19 8.22 2.65 7.79
CA LEU A 19 8.93 2.09 6.65
C LEU A 19 8.26 2.55 5.35
N VAL A 20 9.04 3.13 4.45
CA VAL A 20 8.54 3.61 3.16
C VAL A 20 9.09 2.72 2.06
N VAL A 21 8.19 2.15 1.27
CA VAL A 21 8.54 1.25 0.17
C VAL A 21 8.07 1.86 -1.16
N TYR A 22 8.98 1.91 -2.13
CA TYR A 22 8.77 2.53 -3.44
C TYR A 22 8.93 1.50 -4.55
N THR A 23 8.03 1.49 -5.55
CA THR A 23 8.18 0.61 -6.71
C THR A 23 8.48 1.35 -8.02
N PRO A 24 9.33 0.76 -8.88
CA PRO A 24 9.55 1.29 -10.23
C PRO A 24 8.26 1.15 -11.06
N PRO A 25 8.08 1.99 -12.09
CA PRO A 25 6.91 1.90 -12.95
C PRO A 25 6.88 0.59 -13.74
N PRO A 26 5.69 0.07 -14.09
CA PRO A 26 5.58 -1.10 -14.94
C PRO A 26 6.22 -0.81 -16.31
N ARG A 27 6.96 -1.79 -16.85
CA ARG A 27 7.71 -1.67 -18.12
C ARG A 27 6.81 -1.54 -19.35
N SER A 28 5.57 -2.02 -19.28
CA SER A 28 4.58 -1.89 -20.34
C SER A 28 3.38 -1.09 -19.84
N PRO A 29 2.67 -0.35 -20.72
CA PRO A 29 1.37 0.21 -20.37
C PRO A 29 0.49 -0.95 -19.89
N ALA A 30 0.07 -0.88 -18.64
CA ALA A 30 -0.86 -1.87 -18.10
C ALA A 30 -2.15 -1.83 -18.95
N GLU A 31 -2.68 -3.00 -19.32
CA GLU A 31 -3.98 -3.10 -20.01
C GLU A 31 -5.11 -2.49 -19.16
N GLU A 32 -4.86 -2.36 -17.85
CA GLU A 32 -5.72 -1.75 -16.84
C GLU A 32 -5.01 -0.59 -16.13
N PRO A 33 -5.72 0.46 -15.67
CA PRO A 33 -5.14 1.50 -14.83
C PRO A 33 -4.46 0.94 -13.55
N LEU A 34 -3.25 1.42 -13.22
CA LEU A 34 -2.47 0.93 -12.07
C LEU A 34 -3.26 0.93 -10.75
N TRP A 35 -4.08 1.97 -10.52
CA TRP A 35 -4.90 2.06 -9.32
C TRP A 35 -5.93 0.94 -9.22
N ALA A 36 -6.56 0.55 -10.32
CA ALA A 36 -7.55 -0.53 -10.32
C ALA A 36 -6.89 -1.89 -10.08
N ALA A 37 -5.69 -2.13 -10.65
CA ALA A 37 -4.90 -3.32 -10.35
C ALA A 37 -4.48 -3.38 -8.87
N LEU A 38 -4.10 -2.24 -8.28
CA LEU A 38 -3.83 -2.14 -6.84
C LEU A 38 -5.06 -2.46 -6.00
N GLU A 39 -6.22 -1.86 -6.31
CA GLU A 39 -7.47 -2.08 -5.59
C GLU A 39 -7.86 -3.56 -5.61
N ARG A 40 -7.77 -4.21 -6.78
CA ARG A 40 -7.99 -5.66 -6.91
C ARG A 40 -6.99 -6.46 -6.08
N GLY A 41 -5.69 -6.13 -6.14
CA GLY A 41 -4.66 -6.80 -5.36
C GLY A 41 -4.90 -6.70 -3.85
N LEU A 42 -5.51 -5.60 -3.40
CA LEU A 42 -5.91 -5.39 -2.01
C LEU A 42 -7.22 -6.10 -1.63
N GLY A 43 -7.90 -6.74 -2.60
CA GLY A 43 -9.19 -7.41 -2.38
C GLY A 43 -10.39 -6.47 -2.35
N LEU A 44 -10.25 -5.23 -2.84
CA LEU A 44 -11.33 -4.26 -2.89
C LEU A 44 -12.23 -4.52 -4.12
N ASN A 45 -13.53 -4.59 -3.88
CA ASN A 45 -14.53 -4.97 -4.91
C ASN A 45 -15.46 -3.81 -5.31
N GLY A 46 -15.06 -2.56 -5.05
CA GLY A 46 -15.88 -1.39 -5.32
C GLY A 46 -15.27 -0.10 -4.77
N PRO A 47 -15.95 1.05 -5.01
CA PRO A 47 -15.46 2.34 -4.56
C PRO A 47 -15.39 2.39 -3.03
N VAL A 48 -14.25 2.84 -2.51
CA VAL A 48 -14.04 3.08 -1.07
C VAL A 48 -14.43 4.52 -0.75
N VAL A 49 -15.18 4.72 0.33
CA VAL A 49 -15.43 6.04 0.89
C VAL A 49 -14.76 6.21 2.26
N ARG A 50 -14.42 7.46 2.58
CA ARG A 50 -13.81 7.78 3.86
C ARG A 50 -14.74 7.36 5.01
N GLY A 51 -14.20 6.64 5.98
CA GLY A 51 -14.92 6.10 7.13
C GLY A 51 -15.34 4.63 6.97
N ASP A 52 -15.21 4.04 5.78
CA ASP A 52 -15.50 2.62 5.56
C ASP A 52 -14.63 1.73 6.42
N ARG A 53 -15.22 0.64 6.92
CA ARG A 53 -14.46 -0.48 7.48
C ARG A 53 -14.04 -1.38 6.33
N LEU A 54 -12.74 -1.60 6.21
CA LEU A 54 -12.14 -2.37 5.13
C LEU A 54 -11.42 -3.58 5.70
N ARG A 55 -11.48 -4.66 4.93
CA ARG A 55 -10.64 -5.84 5.08
C ARG A 55 -9.78 -5.95 3.83
N LEU A 56 -8.51 -5.59 3.93
CA LEU A 56 -7.57 -5.76 2.82
C LEU A 56 -6.99 -7.18 2.87
N THR A 57 -6.85 -7.80 1.71
CA THR A 57 -6.33 -9.17 1.59
C THR A 57 -5.18 -9.26 0.57
N PRO A 58 -4.07 -8.53 0.77
CA PRO A 58 -2.90 -8.69 -0.08
C PRO A 58 -2.31 -10.10 0.11
N GLU A 59 -2.01 -10.79 -0.99
CA GLU A 59 -1.42 -12.12 -0.97
C GLU A 59 -0.09 -12.14 -0.19
N GLY A 60 0.14 -13.18 0.60
CA GLY A 60 1.33 -13.31 1.44
C GLY A 60 1.23 -12.60 2.80
N PHE A 61 0.14 -11.88 3.08
CA PHE A 61 -0.10 -11.22 4.36
C PHE A 61 -1.34 -11.77 5.07
N ALA A 62 -1.36 -11.61 6.40
CA ALA A 62 -2.60 -11.72 7.14
C ALA A 62 -3.58 -10.60 6.72
N PRO A 63 -4.91 -10.84 6.74
CA PRO A 63 -5.88 -9.80 6.42
C PRO A 63 -5.72 -8.57 7.32
N ILE A 64 -5.71 -7.38 6.70
CA ILE A 64 -5.57 -6.11 7.40
C ILE A 64 -6.97 -5.52 7.58
N GLU A 65 -7.41 -5.44 8.83
CA GLU A 65 -8.69 -4.87 9.22
C GLU A 65 -8.50 -3.42 9.68
N GLY A 66 -9.19 -2.48 9.04
CA GLY A 66 -9.01 -1.07 9.34
C GLY A 66 -10.14 -0.17 8.87
N VAL A 67 -9.94 1.13 9.06
CA VAL A 67 -10.85 2.17 8.58
C VAL A 67 -10.17 3.00 7.50
N ALA A 68 -10.88 3.29 6.41
CA ALA A 68 -10.46 4.24 5.40
C ALA A 68 -10.40 5.66 6.00
N ASP A 69 -9.25 6.07 6.54
CA ASP A 69 -9.08 7.36 7.20
C ASP A 69 -8.84 8.51 6.21
N TYR A 70 -8.39 8.17 4.99
CA TYR A 70 -8.12 9.07 3.90
C TYR A 70 -8.46 8.44 2.55
N VAL A 71 -9.26 9.13 1.75
CA VAL A 71 -9.59 8.73 0.37
C VAL A 71 -9.53 9.97 -0.50
N ALA A 72 -8.78 9.90 -1.60
CA ALA A 72 -8.78 10.91 -2.67
C ALA A 72 -8.40 10.22 -4.00
N PRO A 73 -8.59 10.88 -5.16
CA PRO A 73 -8.16 10.31 -6.44
C PRO A 73 -6.67 9.94 -6.36
N LYS A 74 -6.33 8.66 -6.51
CA LYS A 74 -4.96 8.09 -6.41
C LYS A 74 -4.37 7.95 -4.99
N PHE A 75 -5.19 8.09 -3.95
CA PHE A 75 -4.75 8.00 -2.56
C PHE A 75 -5.73 7.19 -1.72
N LEU A 76 -5.20 6.19 -1.02
CA LEU A 76 -5.92 5.43 -0.02
C LEU A 76 -5.09 5.35 1.27
N GLY A 77 -5.71 5.72 2.39
CA GLY A 77 -5.16 5.58 3.71
C GLY A 77 -6.06 4.66 4.53
N VAL A 78 -5.47 3.63 5.11
CA VAL A 78 -6.15 2.70 6.02
C VAL A 78 -5.46 2.75 7.37
N ARG A 79 -6.22 3.11 8.40
CA ARG A 79 -5.79 3.02 9.79
C ARG A 79 -6.29 1.71 10.37
N ALA A 80 -5.36 0.81 10.64
CA ALA A 80 -5.60 -0.47 11.31
C ALA A 80 -5.21 -0.39 12.79
N GLY A 81 -5.34 -1.51 13.51
CA GLY A 81 -4.95 -1.59 14.92
C GLY A 81 -3.42 -1.57 15.14
N ASP A 82 -2.67 -2.05 14.15
CA ASP A 82 -1.23 -2.26 14.17
C ASP A 82 -0.45 -1.25 13.32
N GLY A 83 -1.12 -0.41 12.54
CA GLY A 83 -0.42 0.53 11.67
C GLY A 83 -1.28 1.48 10.85
N LEU A 84 -0.57 2.33 10.11
CA LEU A 84 -1.11 3.19 9.06
C LEU A 84 -0.60 2.68 7.71
N TYR A 85 -1.51 2.20 6.88
CA TYR A 85 -1.22 1.74 5.52
C TYR A 85 -1.58 2.86 4.54
N ARG A 86 -0.62 3.29 3.72
CA ARG A 86 -0.77 4.43 2.82
C ARG A 86 -0.40 3.98 1.41
N PHE A 87 -1.36 4.05 0.50
CA PHE A 87 -1.18 3.72 -0.90
C PHE A 87 -1.34 4.97 -1.76
N ILE A 88 -0.40 5.18 -2.67
CA ILE A 88 -0.31 6.39 -3.49
C ILE A 88 0.05 6.00 -4.92
N GLU A 89 -0.74 6.39 -5.91
CA GLU A 89 -0.27 6.40 -7.30
C GLU A 89 0.45 7.71 -7.58
N GLY A 90 1.75 7.61 -7.81
CA GLY A 90 2.64 8.71 -8.09
C GLY A 90 2.67 9.12 -9.56
N SER A 91 3.61 10.00 -9.90
CA SER A 91 3.86 10.35 -11.30
C SER A 91 4.56 9.22 -12.05
N LYS A 92 4.55 9.26 -13.39
CA LYS A 92 5.24 8.29 -14.26
C LYS A 92 4.81 6.83 -14.04
N ALA A 93 3.53 6.57 -13.73
CA ALA A 93 3.00 5.23 -13.49
C ALA A 93 3.69 4.49 -12.33
N THR A 94 3.85 5.14 -11.19
CA THR A 94 4.49 4.54 -10.00
C THR A 94 3.45 4.30 -8.91
N ILE A 95 3.64 3.23 -8.12
CA ILE A 95 2.93 3.04 -6.85
C ILE A 95 3.92 3.26 -5.72
N VAL A 96 3.48 4.00 -4.71
CA VAL A 96 4.23 4.22 -3.48
C VAL A 96 3.39 3.72 -2.32
N ILE A 97 4.01 2.92 -1.45
CA ILE A 97 3.40 2.49 -0.20
C ILE A 97 4.20 3.07 0.98
N GLY A 98 3.51 3.75 1.89
CA GLY A 98 4.10 4.38 3.06
C GLY A 98 3.51 3.74 4.32
N HIS A 99 4.06 2.61 4.74
CA HIS A 99 3.50 1.84 5.85
C HIS A 99 4.16 2.22 7.18
N HIS A 100 3.36 2.69 8.12
CA HIS A 100 3.80 2.94 9.48
C HIS A 100 3.28 1.80 10.35
N ILE A 101 4.09 0.76 10.57
CA ILE A 101 3.70 -0.44 11.31
C ILE A 101 4.30 -0.37 12.72
N PHE A 102 3.50 -0.70 13.73
CA PHE A 102 3.76 -0.41 15.14
C PHE A 102 3.74 -1.66 16.03
N SER A 103 4.00 -2.82 15.43
CA SER A 103 4.14 -4.12 16.09
C SER A 103 5.61 -4.42 16.39
N ASP A 104 5.89 -4.94 17.59
CA ASP A 104 7.23 -5.35 18.00
C ASP A 104 7.60 -6.75 17.45
N ASP A 105 6.63 -7.48 16.90
CA ASP A 105 6.80 -8.84 16.34
C ASP A 105 7.16 -8.84 14.83
N ILE A 106 7.25 -7.67 14.22
CA ILE A 106 7.50 -7.52 12.78
C ILE A 106 8.93 -7.03 12.56
N ASP A 107 9.75 -7.84 11.91
CA ASP A 107 11.04 -7.38 11.41
C ASP A 107 10.83 -6.39 10.24
N PRO A 108 11.40 -5.17 10.31
CA PRO A 108 11.19 -4.16 9.28
C PRO A 108 11.68 -4.60 7.88
N ALA A 109 12.82 -5.28 7.80
CA ALA A 109 13.42 -5.64 6.50
C ALA A 109 12.64 -6.78 5.83
N ASP A 110 12.15 -7.74 6.61
CA ASP A 110 11.31 -8.81 6.08
C ASP A 110 9.94 -8.28 5.63
N ASN A 111 9.35 -7.35 6.39
CA ASN A 111 8.10 -6.70 5.99
C ASN A 111 8.27 -5.83 4.75
N GLU A 112 9.36 -5.07 4.62
CA GLU A 112 9.69 -4.34 3.40
C GLU A 112 9.72 -5.26 2.19
N ARG A 113 10.44 -6.36 2.29
CA ARG A 113 10.61 -7.32 1.21
C ARG A 113 9.30 -7.98 0.82
N ALA A 114 8.50 -8.42 1.80
CA ALA A 114 7.19 -9.00 1.53
C ALA A 114 6.28 -8.04 0.75
N TRP A 115 6.31 -6.74 1.09
CA TRP A 115 5.51 -5.74 0.39
C TRP A 115 6.03 -5.44 -1.03
N LEU A 116 7.35 -5.43 -1.22
CA LEU A 116 7.97 -5.32 -2.54
C LEU A 116 7.60 -6.52 -3.43
N ASP A 117 7.71 -7.73 -2.90
CA ASP A 117 7.40 -8.97 -3.62
C ASP A 117 5.91 -9.01 -4.02
N TRP A 118 5.02 -8.62 -3.10
CA TRP A 118 3.58 -8.51 -3.39
C TRP A 118 3.30 -7.49 -4.50
N LEU A 119 3.89 -6.29 -4.43
CA LEU A 119 3.71 -5.28 -5.50
C LEU A 119 4.24 -5.80 -6.85
N ALA A 120 5.36 -6.50 -6.85
CA ALA A 120 5.91 -7.11 -8.06
C ALA A 120 5.03 -8.23 -8.62
N GLY A 121 4.28 -8.93 -7.76
CA GLY A 121 3.23 -9.89 -8.16
C GLY A 121 2.00 -9.20 -8.77
N VAL A 122 1.55 -8.08 -8.18
CA VAL A 122 0.38 -7.32 -8.65
C VAL A 122 0.62 -6.68 -10.02
N PHE A 123 1.81 -6.13 -10.26
CA PHE A 123 2.14 -5.40 -11.49
C PHE A 123 2.97 -6.20 -12.51
N GLY A 124 3.33 -7.44 -12.17
CA GLY A 124 4.17 -8.33 -12.97
C GLY A 124 5.67 -8.02 -12.83
N HIS A 125 6.49 -9.07 -12.80
CA HIS A 125 7.93 -8.93 -13.04
C HIS A 125 8.15 -8.62 -14.52
N GLY A 126 8.71 -7.46 -14.84
CA GLY A 126 9.30 -7.29 -16.16
C GLY A 126 10.50 -8.22 -16.28
N ASP A 127 10.37 -9.32 -17.02
CA ASP A 127 11.46 -10.26 -17.29
C ASP A 127 12.68 -9.49 -17.87
N PRO A 128 13.90 -9.66 -17.32
CA PRO A 128 15.11 -9.03 -17.86
C PRO A 128 15.54 -9.57 -19.23
N HIS A 129 14.94 -10.65 -19.73
CA HIS A 129 15.48 -11.43 -20.86
C HIS A 129 14.75 -11.34 -22.20
N ASP A 130 13.75 -10.46 -22.36
CA ASP A 130 13.09 -10.27 -23.66
C ASP A 130 13.58 -9.01 -24.41
N GLU A 131 14.86 -9.01 -24.78
CA GLU A 131 15.36 -8.26 -25.93
C GLU A 131 16.15 -9.21 -26.82
N ARG A 132 15.65 -9.38 -28.05
CA ARG A 132 16.25 -10.15 -29.14
C ARG A 132 17.63 -9.66 -29.54
#